data_AF-A0AAW7LTR9-F1
#
_entry.id   AF-A0AAW7LTR9-F1
#
_cell.length_a   1.000
_cell.length_b   1.000
_cell.length_c   1.000
_cell.angle_alpha   90.00
_cell.angle_beta   90.00
_cell.angle_gamma   90.00
#
_symmetry.space_group_name_H-M   'P 1'
#
loop_
_entity.id
_entity.type
_entity.pdbx_description
1 polymer ?
#
loop_
_entity_poly.entity_id
_entity_poly.type
_entity_poly.pdbx_seq_one_letter_code
_entity_poly.pdbx_strand_id
1 'polypeptide(L)'
;MKTTRLLPWILFLSGILTYSIGLWRACPLLSGKGYFLGALMTGMFVTYAYQRAVNLNQNDERFASVCQMVALITAGLLLVGVWNAPLAPFEIGLYPAAFFVCLMGQFLLQRSRNRALPGDT
;
A
#
# COMPACT_ATOMS: atom_id res chain seq x y z
N MET A 1 12.87 6.99 24.19
CA MET A 1 12.83 7.18 22.72
C MET A 1 12.26 5.96 22.00
N LYS A 2 11.04 5.51 22.33
CA LYS A 2 10.39 4.31 21.71
C LYS A 2 9.21 4.69 20.80
N THR A 3 8.66 5.89 20.99
CA THR A 3 7.42 6.39 20.35
C THR A 3 7.57 6.65 18.84
N THR A 4 8.77 6.98 18.36
CA THR A 4 9.01 7.34 16.95
C THR A 4 8.80 6.19 15.97
N ARG A 5 8.95 4.93 16.41
CA ARG A 5 8.68 3.75 15.57
C ARG A 5 7.22 3.29 15.60
N LEU A 6 6.46 3.66 16.63
CA LEU A 6 5.05 3.28 16.76
C LEU A 6 4.18 4.07 15.78
N LEU A 7 4.48 5.34 15.56
CA LEU A 7 3.70 6.22 14.69
C LEU A 7 3.55 5.70 13.23
N PRO A 8 4.63 5.31 12.51
CA PRO A 8 4.50 4.76 11.16
C PRO A 8 3.86 3.36 11.16
N TRP A 9 4.00 2.60 12.25
CA TRP A 9 3.37 1.28 12.40
C TRP A 9 1.85 1.40 12.58
N ILE A 10 1.42 2.38 13.38
CA ILE A 10 0.01 2.73 13.58
C ILE A 10 -0.60 3.27 12.28
N LEU A 11 0.10 4.11 11.52
CA LEU A 11 -0.37 4.60 10.20
C LEU A 11 -0.55 3.46 9.19
N PHE A 12 0.35 2.48 9.18
CA PHE A 12 0.24 1.31 8.31
C PHE A 12 -0.93 0.41 8.73
N LEU A 13 -1.07 0.10 10.02
CA LEU A 13 -2.21 -0.67 10.53
C LEU A 13 -3.52 0.06 10.30
N SER A 14 -3.58 1.38 10.50
CA SER A 14 -4.81 2.15 10.29
C SER A 14 -5.25 2.09 8.83
N GLY A 15 -4.32 2.21 7.87
CA GLY A 15 -4.63 2.05 6.45
C GLY A 15 -5.20 0.67 6.12
N ILE A 16 -4.61 -0.41 6.67
CA ILE A 16 -5.12 -1.78 6.46
C ILE A 16 -6.50 -1.94 7.08
N LEU A 17 -6.69 -1.51 8.33
CA LEU A 17 -7.97 -1.60 9.02
C LEU A 17 -9.05 -0.81 8.29
N THR A 18 -8.77 0.42 7.88
CA THR A 18 -9.72 1.26 7.11
C THR A 18 -10.09 0.58 5.80
N TYR A 19 -9.12 -0.01 5.08
CA TYR A 19 -9.38 -0.75 3.84
C TYR A 19 -10.22 -2.01 4.09
N SER A 20 -9.89 -2.80 5.11
CA SER A 20 -10.64 -4.01 5.47
C SER A 20 -12.07 -3.71 5.94
N ILE A 21 -12.27 -2.65 6.72
CA ILE A 21 -13.60 -2.20 7.16
C ILE A 21 -14.41 -1.69 5.96
N GLY A 22 -13.79 -0.95 5.04
CA GLY A 22 -14.40 -0.52 3.78
C GLY A 22 -14.86 -1.72 2.93
N LEU A 23 -14.02 -2.74 2.77
CA LEU A 23 -14.39 -4.02 2.12
C LEU A 23 -15.55 -4.73 2.79
N TRP A 24 -15.62 -4.66 4.12
CA TRP A 24 -16.65 -5.36 4.87
C TRP A 24 -18.02 -4.72 4.67
N ARG A 25 -18.06 -3.38 4.53
CA ARG A 25 -19.29 -2.61 4.31
C ARG A 25 -19.77 -2.62 2.86
N ALA A 26 -18.85 -2.54 1.90
CA ALA A 26 -19.16 -2.23 0.51
C ALA A 26 -19.58 -3.42 -0.38
N CYS A 27 -19.27 -4.67 -0.02
CA CYS A 27 -19.54 -5.82 -0.89
C CYS A 27 -20.25 -6.98 -0.19
N PRO A 28 -21.40 -7.45 -0.70
CA PRO A 28 -21.99 -8.74 -0.33
C PRO A 28 -21.34 -9.93 -1.08
N LEU A 29 -20.70 -9.69 -2.24
CA LEU A 29 -20.05 -10.73 -3.05
C LEU A 29 -18.62 -11.02 -2.58
N LEU A 30 -18.32 -12.28 -2.24
CA LEU A 30 -17.00 -12.72 -1.77
C LEU A 30 -15.91 -12.57 -2.84
N SER A 31 -16.25 -12.73 -4.11
CA SER A 31 -15.31 -12.64 -5.25
C SER A 31 -14.74 -11.23 -5.44
N GLY A 32 -15.57 -10.20 -5.27
CA GLY A 32 -15.13 -8.79 -5.35
C GLY A 32 -14.20 -8.39 -4.21
N LYS A 33 -14.41 -8.94 -3.00
CA LYS A 33 -13.52 -8.70 -1.84
C LYS A 33 -12.09 -9.18 -2.12
N GLY A 34 -11.95 -10.34 -2.75
CA GLY A 34 -10.65 -10.89 -3.12
C GLY A 34 -9.90 -10.03 -4.14
N TYR A 35 -10.60 -9.44 -5.10
CA TYR A 35 -10.02 -8.54 -6.09
C TYR A 35 -9.34 -7.32 -5.45
N PHE A 36 -10.08 -6.63 -4.59
CA PHE A 36 -9.57 -5.44 -3.90
C PHE A 36 -8.43 -5.77 -2.93
N LEU A 37 -8.58 -6.83 -2.14
CA LEU A 37 -7.54 -7.27 -1.22
C LEU A 37 -6.26 -7.70 -1.98
N GLY A 38 -6.43 -8.36 -3.12
CA GLY A 38 -5.34 -8.71 -4.04
C GLY A 38 -4.62 -7.48 -4.57
N ALA A 39 -5.36 -6.48 -5.07
CA ALA A 39 -4.78 -5.22 -5.54
C ALA A 39 -4.00 -4.50 -4.42
N LEU A 40 -4.54 -4.44 -3.20
CA LEU A 40 -3.82 -3.85 -2.07
C LEU A 40 -2.53 -4.62 -1.74
N MET A 41 -2.59 -5.95 -1.68
CA MET A 41 -1.42 -6.80 -1.39
C MET A 41 -0.34 -6.68 -2.47
N THR A 42 -0.72 -6.74 -3.74
CA THR A 42 0.23 -6.57 -4.86
C THR A 42 0.85 -5.18 -4.84
N GLY A 43 0.05 -4.14 -4.59
CA GLY A 43 0.53 -2.75 -4.52
C GLY A 43 1.55 -2.58 -3.41
N MET A 44 1.22 -3.04 -2.20
CA MET A 44 2.13 -3.06 -1.05
C MET A 44 3.42 -3.82 -1.33
N PHE A 45 3.32 -5.01 -1.92
CA PHE A 45 4.48 -5.84 -2.20
C PHE A 45 5.43 -5.14 -3.18
N VAL A 46 4.89 -4.54 -4.25
CA VAL A 46 5.70 -3.85 -5.25
C VAL A 46 6.34 -2.58 -4.74
N THR A 47 5.62 -1.77 -3.94
CA THR A 47 6.22 -0.59 -3.32
C THR A 47 7.26 -0.97 -2.28
N TYR A 48 7.05 -2.04 -1.53
CA TYR A 48 8.04 -2.54 -0.58
C TYR A 48 9.29 -3.03 -1.30
N ALA A 49 9.14 -3.80 -2.39
CA ALA A 49 10.24 -4.28 -3.21
C ALA A 49 11.03 -3.12 -3.82
N TYR A 50 10.33 -2.14 -4.39
CA TYR A 50 10.93 -0.92 -4.94
C TYR A 50 11.73 -0.16 -3.89
N GLN A 51 11.13 0.13 -2.73
CA GLN A 51 11.82 0.84 -1.65
C GLN A 51 13.01 0.04 -1.13
N ARG A 52 12.89 -1.29 -1.02
CA ARG A 52 14.01 -2.14 -0.58
C ARG A 52 15.16 -2.10 -1.58
N ALA A 53 14.88 -2.16 -2.88
CA ALA A 53 15.90 -2.04 -3.92
C ALA A 53 16.62 -0.69 -3.84
N VAL A 54 15.87 0.41 -3.71
CA VAL A 54 16.39 1.77 -3.50
C VAL A 54 17.28 1.86 -2.27
N ASN A 55 16.89 1.23 -1.17
CA ASN A 55 17.67 1.27 0.08
C ASN A 55 18.94 0.43 0.05
N LEU A 56 18.96 -0.65 -0.74
CA LEU A 56 20.15 -1.48 -0.94
C LEU A 56 21.09 -0.90 -2.00
N ASN A 57 20.75 0.24 -2.61
CA ASN A 57 21.45 0.81 -3.76
C ASN A 57 21.60 -0.22 -4.92
N GLN A 58 20.67 -1.18 -5.00
CA GLN A 58 20.59 -2.23 -6.04
C GLN A 58 19.50 -1.92 -7.07
N ASN A 59 19.18 -0.64 -7.20
CA ASN A 59 18.14 -0.11 -8.08
C ASN A 59 18.69 0.00 -9.50
N ASP A 60 18.67 -1.12 -10.21
CA ASP A 60 18.77 -1.11 -11.67
C ASP A 60 17.58 -0.33 -12.26
N GLU A 61 17.85 0.53 -13.25
CA GLU A 61 16.81 1.33 -13.93
C GLU A 61 15.69 0.43 -14.49
N ARG A 62 16.06 -0.77 -14.98
CA ARG A 62 15.09 -1.78 -15.43
C ARG A 62 14.21 -2.30 -14.31
N PHE A 63 14.77 -2.58 -13.14
CA PHE A 63 14.01 -3.08 -11.99
C PHE A 63 13.04 -2.02 -11.46
N ALA A 64 13.53 -0.77 -11.34
CA ALA A 64 12.70 0.38 -10.98
C ALA A 64 11.52 0.56 -11.94
N SER A 65 11.78 0.49 -13.25
CA SER A 65 10.73 0.59 -14.28
C SER A 65 9.71 -0.54 -14.19
N VAL A 66 10.13 -1.79 -13.94
CA VAL A 66 9.21 -2.93 -13.79
C VAL A 66 8.33 -2.76 -12.55
N CYS A 67 8.92 -2.40 -11.40
CA CYS A 67 8.13 -2.12 -10.20
C CYS A 67 7.13 -0.99 -10.40
N GLN A 68 7.53 0.08 -11.09
CA GLN A 68 6.64 1.20 -11.40
C GLN A 68 5.49 0.79 -12.33
N MET A 69 5.76 -0.02 -13.36
CA MET A 69 4.72 -0.54 -14.25
C MET A 69 3.71 -1.41 -13.49
N VAL A 70 4.18 -2.33 -12.63
CA VAL A 70 3.30 -3.17 -11.83
C VAL A 70 2.51 -2.33 -10.81
N ALA A 71 3.11 -1.28 -10.23
CA ALA A 71 2.40 -0.35 -9.36
C ALA A 71 1.28 0.39 -10.11
N LEU A 72 1.55 0.87 -11.33
CA LEU A 72 0.57 1.53 -12.19
C LEU A 72 -0.55 0.59 -12.61
N ILE A 73 -0.23 -0.65 -12.99
CA ILE A 73 -1.23 -1.68 -13.34
C ILE A 73 -2.11 -1.96 -12.12
N THR A 74 -1.51 -2.10 -10.94
CA THR A 74 -2.25 -2.37 -9.70
C THR A 74 -3.16 -1.19 -9.32
N ALA A 75 -2.69 0.04 -9.44
CA ALA A 75 -3.49 1.24 -9.22
C ALA A 75 -4.62 1.38 -10.25
N GLY A 76 -4.34 1.06 -11.52
CA GLY A 76 -5.32 1.04 -12.60
C GLY A 76 -6.41 -0.01 -12.37
N LEU A 77 -6.03 -1.23 -11.98
CA LEU A 77 -6.97 -2.28 -11.58
C LEU A 77 -7.84 -1.81 -10.41
N LEU A 78 -7.23 -1.22 -9.36
CA LEU A 78 -8.00 -0.67 -8.25
C LEU A 78 -9.03 0.37 -8.72
N LEU A 79 -8.62 1.32 -9.58
CA LEU A 79 -9.51 2.35 -10.12
C LEU A 79 -10.65 1.77 -10.96
N VAL A 80 -10.34 0.83 -11.87
CA VAL A 80 -11.35 0.16 -12.70
C VAL A 80 -12.32 -0.65 -11.83
N GLY A 81 -11.83 -1.36 -10.83
CA GLY A 81 -12.66 -2.11 -9.89
C GLY A 81 -13.58 -1.22 -9.08
N VAL A 82 -13.09 -0.06 -8.62
CA VAL A 82 -13.90 0.95 -7.92
C VAL A 82 -14.95 1.56 -8.84
N TRP A 83 -14.61 1.85 -10.10
CA TRP A 83 -15.52 2.46 -11.07
C TRP A 83 -16.62 1.51 -11.55
N ASN A 84 -16.31 0.22 -11.65
CA ASN A 84 -17.24 -0.78 -12.17
C ASN A 84 -18.12 -1.41 -11.09
N ALA A 85 -17.72 -1.31 -9.82
CA ALA A 85 -18.49 -1.90 -8.74
C ALA A 85 -19.56 -0.92 -8.23
N PRO A 86 -20.79 -1.40 -7.91
CA PRO A 86 -21.90 -0.56 -7.45
C PRO A 86 -21.72 -0.16 -5.98
N LEU A 87 -20.63 0.55 -5.67
CA LEU A 87 -20.32 1.08 -4.35
C LEU A 87 -20.99 2.44 -4.15
N ALA A 88 -21.21 2.83 -2.89
CA ALA A 88 -21.63 4.18 -2.58
C ALA A 88 -20.54 5.19 -3.03
N PRO A 89 -20.92 6.39 -3.50
CA PRO A 89 -19.97 7.40 -3.97
C PRO A 89 -18.93 7.82 -2.92
N PHE A 90 -19.27 7.69 -1.63
CA PHE A 90 -18.34 7.92 -0.54
C PHE A 90 -17.28 6.80 -0.41
N GLU A 91 -17.65 5.54 -0.65
CA GLU A 91 -16.75 4.39 -0.54
C GLU A 91 -15.80 4.32 -1.76
N ILE A 92 -16.25 4.78 -2.91
CA ILE A 92 -15.45 4.96 -4.14
C ILE A 92 -14.20 5.81 -3.87
N GLY A 93 -14.32 6.89 -3.09
CA GLY A 93 -13.18 7.73 -2.73
C GLY A 93 -12.34 7.15 -1.60
N LEU A 94 -12.97 6.48 -0.63
CA LEU A 94 -12.30 5.95 0.55
C LEU A 94 -11.29 4.85 0.23
N TYR A 95 -11.58 4.02 -0.78
CA TYR A 95 -10.73 2.89 -1.19
C TYR A 95 -9.34 3.29 -1.71
N PRO A 96 -9.23 4.12 -2.78
CA PRO A 96 -7.94 4.60 -3.24
C PRO A 96 -7.27 5.45 -2.17
N ALA A 97 -8.01 6.25 -1.39
CA ALA A 97 -7.43 7.01 -0.29
C ALA A 97 -6.77 6.10 0.77
N ALA A 98 -7.44 5.04 1.20
CA ALA A 98 -6.88 4.07 2.14
C ALA A 98 -5.68 3.31 1.54
N PHE A 99 -5.71 3.00 0.24
CA PHE A 99 -4.57 2.43 -0.47
C PHE A 99 -3.36 3.37 -0.43
N PHE A 100 -3.53 4.66 -0.74
CA PHE A 100 -2.46 5.66 -0.65
C PHE A 100 -1.93 5.85 0.78
N VAL A 101 -2.82 5.89 1.79
CA VAL A 101 -2.40 5.96 3.21
C VAL A 101 -1.55 4.75 3.59
N CYS A 102 -1.93 3.55 3.16
CA CYS A 102 -1.14 2.34 3.34
C CYS A 102 0.26 2.44 2.73
N LEU A 103 0.36 2.92 1.49
CA LEU A 103 1.65 3.11 0.81
C LEU A 103 2.53 4.15 1.51
N MET A 104 1.94 5.27 1.94
CA MET A 104 2.63 6.30 2.73
C MET A 104 3.11 5.75 4.08
N GLY A 105 2.28 4.95 4.76
CA GLY A 105 2.63 4.25 6.00
C GLY A 105 3.84 3.33 5.80
N GLN A 106 3.86 2.53 4.72
CA GLN A 106 5.02 1.71 4.38
C GLN A 106 6.28 2.54 4.10
N PHE A 107 6.16 3.62 3.34
CA PHE A 107 7.28 4.50 3.02
C PHE A 107 7.92 5.10 4.28
N LEU A 108 7.08 5.58 5.21
CA LEU A 108 7.51 6.09 6.51
C LEU A 108 8.14 5.00 7.38
N LEU A 109 7.56 3.79 7.40
CA LEU A 109 8.12 2.63 8.11
C LEU A 109 9.51 2.25 7.59
N GLN A 110 9.67 2.17 6.28
CA GLN A 110 10.93 1.81 5.65
C GLN A 110 12.01 2.85 5.97
N ARG A 111 11.66 4.14 5.85
CA ARG A 111 12.56 5.24 6.17
C ARG A 111 12.94 5.26 7.65
N SER A 112 12.00 4.99 8.55
CA SER A 112 12.26 4.86 9.99
C SER A 112 13.18 3.68 10.31
N ARG A 113 13.05 2.57 9.58
CA ARG A 113 13.92 1.40 9.72
C ARG A 113 15.33 1.69 9.23
N ASN A 114 15.50 2.37 8.09
CA ASN A 114 16.82 2.72 7.58
C ASN A 114 17.54 3.73 8.47
N ARG A 115 16.82 4.73 9.00
CA ARG A 115 17.40 5.69 9.96
C ARG A 115 17.84 5.06 11.28
N ALA A 116 17.37 3.86 11.57
CA ALA A 116 17.80 3.10 12.74
C ALA A 116 19.04 2.22 12.49
N LEU A 117 19.58 2.22 11.26
CA LEU A 117 20.85 1.58 10.90
C LEU A 117 22.00 2.60 10.66
N PRO A 118 22.26 3.60 11.51
CA PRO A 118 23.56 4.27 11.49
C PRO A 118 24.48 3.55 12.47
N GLY A 119 25.41 2.74 11.95
CA GLY A 119 26.57 2.23 12.71
C GLY A 119 26.23 1.36 13.91
N ASP A 120 26.23 0.04 13.70
CA ASP A 120 26.80 -0.83 14.73
C ASP A 120 28.30 -0.51 14.76
N THR A 121 28.70 0.40 15.65
CA THR A 121 30.07 0.65 16.13
C THR A 121 30.06 0.56 17.63
#